data_AF-A0A536VKG0-F1
#
_entry.id   AF-A0A536VKG0-F1
#
_cell.length_a   1.000
_cell.length_b   1.000
_cell.length_c   1.000
_cell.angle_alpha   90.00
_cell.angle_beta   90.00
_cell.angle_gamma   90.00
#
_symmetry.space_group_name_H-M   'P 1'
#
loop_
_entity.id
_entity.type
_entity.pdbx_description
1 polymer ?
#
loop_
_entity_poly.entity_id
_entity_poly.type
_entity_poly.pdbx_seq_one_letter_code
_entity_poly.pdbx_strand_id
1 'polypeptide(L)'
;MSMTRKEFCGGLAGGTVLLLFQGCGGGGGYSGSSSGGMMSTTTSCGASGSAIAGNHGHVLTIARADLDSMTDRVYSIMGTATHDHMVTFTAAMLAQLKAGQSVIVTSTTTLSHEHVVTTSC
;
A
#
# COMPACT_ATOMS: atom_id res chain seq x y z
N MET A 1 -33.45 -4.61 12.29
CA MET A 1 -32.98 -5.17 13.58
C MET A 1 -32.29 -6.47 13.25
N SER A 2 -30.97 -6.46 13.06
CA SER A 2 -29.92 -6.50 14.10
C SER A 2 -29.69 -7.91 14.64
N MET A 3 -28.58 -8.50 14.16
CA MET A 3 -27.59 -9.45 14.76
C MET A 3 -28.06 -10.54 15.76
N THR A 4 -27.47 -11.74 15.80
CA THR A 4 -26.09 -12.08 16.23
C THR A 4 -25.93 -13.61 16.13
N ARG A 5 -24.88 -14.21 15.51
CA ARG A 5 -23.57 -14.57 16.09
C ARG A 5 -23.59 -14.99 17.57
N LYS A 6 -24.02 -16.21 17.89
CA LYS A 6 -23.79 -16.85 19.21
C LYS A 6 -24.11 -18.35 19.24
N GLU A 7 -23.32 -19.18 18.56
CA GLU A 7 -23.23 -20.62 18.87
C GLU A 7 -21.80 -21.12 18.65
N PHE A 8 -20.90 -20.79 19.58
CA PHE A 8 -19.73 -21.65 19.84
C PHE A 8 -19.14 -21.36 21.23
N CYS A 9 -19.89 -21.70 22.28
CA CYS A 9 -19.34 -21.80 23.63
C CYS A 9 -19.87 -23.08 24.29
N GLY A 10 -19.10 -24.16 24.16
CA GLY A 10 -19.18 -25.38 24.97
C GLY A 10 -17.92 -26.20 24.69
N GLY A 11 -17.16 -26.73 25.63
CA GLY A 11 -17.22 -26.79 27.08
C GLY A 11 -15.99 -27.59 27.59
N LEU A 12 -15.95 -27.86 28.90
CA LEU A 12 -15.11 -28.83 29.63
C LEU A 12 -13.62 -28.46 29.78
N ALA A 13 -13.09 -28.05 30.94
CA ALA A 13 -13.03 -28.66 32.28
C ALA A 13 -12.20 -29.96 32.36
N GLY A 14 -11.02 -29.87 33.00
CA GLY A 14 -10.40 -30.96 33.77
C GLY A 14 -9.16 -31.64 33.16
N GLY A 15 -8.04 -31.62 33.90
CA GLY A 15 -6.99 -32.65 33.78
C GLY A 15 -5.55 -32.15 33.68
N THR A 16 -4.84 -32.13 34.81
CA THR A 16 -3.39 -31.94 34.92
C THR A 16 -2.62 -33.14 34.32
N VAL A 17 -1.82 -32.91 33.28
CA VAL A 17 -0.63 -33.71 32.97
C VAL A 17 0.48 -32.75 32.54
N LEU A 18 1.49 -32.62 33.39
CA LEU A 18 2.79 -32.03 33.06
C LEU A 18 3.49 -32.93 32.03
N LEU A 19 3.53 -32.48 30.78
CA LEU A 19 4.40 -33.03 29.73
C LEU A 19 5.20 -31.87 29.14
N LEU A 20 6.47 -31.81 29.50
CA LEU A 20 7.47 -30.88 28.96
C LEU A 20 7.79 -31.27 27.51
N PHE A 21 7.08 -30.70 26.56
CA PHE A 21 7.52 -30.64 25.17
C PHE A 21 8.18 -29.28 24.90
N GLN A 22 9.50 -29.30 24.70
CA GLN A 22 10.22 -28.24 23.99
C GLN A 22 9.72 -28.22 22.55
N GLY A 23 8.75 -27.33 22.30
CA GLY A 23 8.20 -27.04 20.98
C GLY A 23 8.58 -25.62 20.57
N CYS A 24 9.31 -25.51 19.47
CA CYS A 24 9.39 -24.30 18.67
C CYS A 24 7.99 -23.95 18.17
N GLY A 25 7.45 -22.78 18.54
CA GLY A 25 6.18 -22.31 17.99
C GLY A 25 5.46 -21.25 18.81
N GLY A 26 5.50 -20.01 18.31
CA GLY A 26 4.41 -19.02 18.33
C GLY A 26 3.64 -18.77 19.64
N GLY A 27 3.99 -17.68 20.32
CA GLY A 27 3.09 -16.89 21.17
C GLY A 27 3.19 -15.43 20.73
N GLY A 28 2.15 -14.64 20.48
CA GLY A 28 0.84 -14.62 21.14
C GLY A 28 0.93 -13.71 22.37
N GLY A 29 0.64 -12.41 22.23
CA GLY A 29 0.81 -11.46 23.34
C GLY A 29 0.33 -10.03 23.05
N TYR A 30 -0.98 -9.85 23.03
CA TYR A 30 -1.76 -8.64 23.39
C TYR A 30 -0.99 -7.34 23.70
N SER A 31 -1.27 -6.30 22.91
CA SER A 31 -1.45 -4.94 23.43
C SER A 31 -2.05 -4.09 22.32
N GLY A 32 -3.20 -3.48 22.58
CA GLY A 32 -3.68 -2.38 21.76
C GLY A 32 -2.57 -1.34 21.69
N SER A 33 -2.12 -1.08 20.47
CA SER A 33 -1.37 0.12 20.17
C SER A 33 -1.67 0.41 18.72
N SER A 34 -2.37 1.50 18.48
CA SER A 34 -2.19 2.33 17.30
C SER A 34 -0.68 2.42 17.06
N SER A 35 -0.14 1.54 16.21
CA SER A 35 1.23 1.66 15.74
C SER A 35 1.19 2.82 14.78
N GLY A 36 1.40 4.02 15.34
CA GLY A 36 1.83 5.18 14.59
C GLY A 36 2.87 4.70 13.60
N GLY A 37 2.56 4.93 12.32
CA GLY A 37 3.35 4.45 11.21
C GLY A 37 4.80 4.75 11.51
N MET A 38 5.60 3.68 11.64
CA MET A 38 7.03 3.82 11.54
C MET A 38 7.25 4.44 10.17
N MET A 39 7.61 5.72 10.16
CA MET A 39 8.01 6.42 8.95
C MET A 39 9.22 5.66 8.44
N SER A 40 8.98 4.71 7.54
CA SER A 40 10.03 4.01 6.83
C SER A 40 10.82 5.12 6.15
N THR A 41 12.07 5.27 6.60
CA THR A 41 13.00 6.29 6.13
C THR A 41 13.50 5.97 4.71
N THR A 42 12.94 4.93 4.08
CA THR A 42 13.27 4.48 2.71
C THR A 42 12.07 4.01 1.89
N THR A 43 10.83 4.35 2.26
CA THR A 43 9.69 4.19 1.35
C THR A 43 9.89 5.01 0.08
N SER A 44 10.27 4.37 -1.02
CA SER A 44 10.15 4.91 -2.36
C SER A 44 8.70 4.80 -2.77
N CYS A 45 8.08 5.89 -3.20
CA CYS A 45 6.72 5.86 -3.71
C CYS A 45 6.75 5.71 -5.24
N GLY A 46 5.81 4.97 -5.80
CA GLY A 46 5.76 4.76 -7.25
C GLY A 46 4.76 3.71 -7.68
N ALA A 47 4.87 3.32 -8.95
CA ALA A 47 4.07 2.27 -9.56
C ALA A 47 4.87 1.57 -10.67
N SER A 48 4.72 0.26 -10.80
CA SER A 48 5.30 -0.53 -11.88
C SER A 48 4.49 -1.81 -12.11
N GLY A 49 4.81 -2.56 -13.17
CA GLY A 49 4.12 -3.81 -13.50
C GLY A 49 2.60 -3.60 -13.64
N SER A 50 1.81 -4.45 -12.98
CA SER A 50 0.34 -4.42 -13.04
C SER A 50 -0.31 -3.25 -12.31
N ALA A 51 0.45 -2.47 -11.53
CA ALA A 51 -0.07 -1.24 -10.90
C ALA A 51 -0.33 -0.13 -11.92
N ILE A 52 0.21 -0.29 -13.14
CA ILE A 52 -0.08 0.54 -14.31
C ILE A 52 -0.95 -0.31 -15.26
N ALA A 53 -2.19 0.09 -15.52
CA ALA A 53 -3.11 -0.68 -16.35
C ALA A 53 -2.62 -0.73 -17.80
N GLY A 54 -2.51 -1.92 -18.40
CA GLY A 54 -1.99 -2.06 -19.77
C GLY A 54 -0.49 -1.76 -19.90
N ASN A 55 0.27 -1.90 -18.82
CA ASN A 55 1.69 -1.59 -18.80
C ASN A 55 2.49 -2.42 -19.81
N HIS A 56 3.33 -1.74 -20.58
CA HIS A 56 4.23 -2.34 -21.57
C HIS A 56 5.67 -1.80 -21.46
N GLY A 57 6.05 -1.28 -20.28
CA GLY A 57 7.40 -0.76 -19.99
C GLY A 57 7.43 0.46 -19.09
N HIS A 58 6.27 1.02 -18.75
CA HIS A 58 6.14 2.20 -17.91
C HIS A 58 6.49 1.94 -16.45
N VAL A 59 7.11 2.95 -15.84
CA VAL A 59 7.49 2.97 -14.42
C VAL A 59 7.30 4.39 -13.89
N LEU A 60 6.57 4.53 -12.79
CA LEU A 60 6.46 5.77 -12.03
C LEU A 60 7.39 5.72 -10.82
N THR A 61 8.25 6.73 -10.70
CA THR A 61 9.07 6.96 -9.49
C THR A 61 8.75 8.34 -8.94
N ILE A 62 8.38 8.41 -7.67
CA ILE A 62 8.17 9.68 -6.95
C ILE A 62 9.28 9.82 -5.91
N ALA A 63 10.05 10.90 -6.04
CA ALA A 63 11.09 11.20 -5.08
C ALA A 63 10.49 11.52 -3.71
N ARG A 64 11.11 11.04 -2.63
CA ARG A 64 10.65 11.30 -1.26
C ARG A 64 10.48 12.79 -0.95
N ALA A 65 11.35 13.64 -1.49
CA ALA A 65 11.28 15.09 -1.30
C ALA A 65 10.00 15.70 -1.90
N ASP A 66 9.42 15.08 -2.92
CA ASP A 66 8.21 15.59 -3.55
C ASP A 66 6.94 15.28 -2.73
N LEU A 67 7.00 14.32 -1.81
CA LEU A 67 5.88 14.01 -0.92
C LEU A 67 5.50 15.18 0.00
N ASP A 68 6.41 16.14 0.16
CA ASP A 68 6.25 17.39 0.89
C ASP A 68 5.92 18.59 -0.02
N SER A 69 5.67 18.35 -1.31
CA SER A 69 5.36 19.40 -2.26
C SER A 69 4.02 20.06 -1.94
N MET A 70 4.04 21.38 -1.77
CA MET A 70 2.84 22.21 -1.60
C MET A 70 2.21 22.65 -2.93
N THR A 71 2.78 22.20 -4.05
CA THR A 71 2.26 22.41 -5.41
C THR A 71 2.14 21.07 -6.13
N ASP A 72 1.34 21.07 -7.19
CA ASP A 72 1.20 19.91 -8.06
C ASP A 72 2.54 19.53 -8.71
N ARG A 73 2.72 18.23 -8.93
CA ARG A 73 3.91 17.65 -9.55
C ARG A 73 3.49 16.81 -10.74
N VAL A 74 4.30 16.86 -11.79
CA VAL A 74 4.08 16.13 -13.02
C VAL A 74 5.25 15.19 -13.24
N TYR A 75 4.97 13.91 -13.46
CA TYR A 75 5.97 12.87 -13.61
C TYR A 75 5.83 12.18 -14.96
N SER A 76 6.97 11.95 -15.61
CA SER A 76 7.09 10.99 -16.71
C SER A 76 6.94 9.57 -16.17
N ILE A 77 6.28 8.71 -16.92
CA ILE A 77 6.20 7.28 -16.62
C ILE A 77 6.87 6.40 -17.67
N MET A 78 7.70 6.95 -18.57
CA MET A 78 8.30 6.24 -19.71
C MET A 78 8.91 4.89 -19.32
N GLY A 79 9.76 4.85 -18.28
CA GLY A 79 10.49 3.64 -17.91
C GLY A 79 11.31 3.11 -19.08
N THR A 80 11.02 1.88 -19.51
CA THR A 80 11.60 1.23 -20.70
C THR A 80 10.63 1.17 -21.90
N ALA A 81 9.46 1.81 -21.81
CA ALA A 81 8.50 1.86 -22.91
C ALA A 81 9.05 2.65 -24.11
N THR A 82 8.43 2.47 -25.27
CA THR A 82 8.82 3.14 -26.53
C THR A 82 8.31 4.58 -26.64
N HIS A 83 7.42 5.00 -25.75
CA HIS A 83 6.87 6.35 -25.67
C HIS A 83 6.61 6.72 -24.21
N ASP A 84 6.30 7.99 -23.97
CA ASP A 84 6.06 8.52 -22.63
C ASP A 84 4.59 8.91 -22.42
N HIS A 85 4.18 8.90 -21.16
CA HIS A 85 2.98 9.55 -20.66
C HIS A 85 3.31 10.33 -19.40
N MET A 86 2.53 11.37 -19.11
CA MET A 86 2.69 12.16 -17.89
C MET A 86 1.57 11.86 -16.91
N VAL A 87 1.86 11.85 -15.62
CA VAL A 87 0.87 11.81 -14.54
C VAL A 87 1.01 13.04 -13.66
N THR A 88 -0.11 13.65 -13.28
CA THR A 88 -0.14 14.79 -12.38
C THR A 88 -0.61 14.34 -11.00
N PHE A 89 0.19 14.63 -9.98
CA PHE A 89 -0.17 14.47 -8.58
C PHE A 89 -0.38 15.83 -7.96
N THR A 90 -1.54 16.03 -7.34
CA THR A 90 -1.79 17.25 -6.56
C THR A 90 -1.04 17.21 -5.24
N ALA A 91 -0.82 18.38 -4.62
CA ALA A 91 -0.24 18.46 -3.27
C ALA A 91 -0.99 17.58 -2.25
N ALA A 92 -2.32 17.51 -2.35
CA ALA A 92 -3.14 16.67 -1.47
C ALA A 92 -2.91 15.17 -1.70
N MET A 93 -2.74 14.73 -2.95
CA MET A 93 -2.42 13.34 -3.27
C MET A 93 -1.02 12.94 -2.78
N LEU A 94 -0.04 13.83 -2.90
CA LEU A 94 1.30 13.62 -2.38
C LEU A 94 1.30 13.47 -0.86
N ALA A 95 0.48 14.27 -0.16
CA ALA A 95 0.26 14.11 1.29
C ALA A 95 -0.44 12.79 1.65
N GLN A 96 -1.38 12.30 0.82
CA GLN A 96 -2.00 10.98 1.00
C GLN A 96 -0.98 9.85 0.85
N LEU A 97 -0.14 9.89 -0.19
CA LEU A 97 0.97 8.95 -0.38
C LEU A 97 1.92 8.99 0.83
N LYS A 98 2.29 10.19 1.30
CA LYS A 98 3.10 10.37 2.50
C LYS A 98 2.49 9.71 3.74
N ALA A 99 1.16 9.71 3.85
CA ALA A 99 0.41 9.07 4.93
C ALA A 99 0.22 7.54 4.75
N GLY A 100 0.85 6.94 3.74
CA GLY A 100 0.76 5.50 3.44
C GLY A 100 -0.55 5.08 2.75
N GLN A 101 -1.30 6.03 2.22
CA GLN A 101 -2.49 5.73 1.42
C GLN A 101 -2.09 5.46 -0.04
N SER A 102 -2.90 4.69 -0.76
CA SER A 102 -2.75 4.54 -2.21
C SER A 102 -3.51 5.63 -2.95
N VAL A 103 -2.94 6.10 -4.07
CA VAL A 103 -3.56 7.11 -4.95
C VAL A 103 -3.69 6.53 -6.35
N ILE A 104 -4.84 6.75 -7.00
CA ILE A 104 -5.06 6.35 -8.40
C ILE A 104 -5.15 7.62 -9.24
N VAL A 105 -4.36 7.68 -10.32
CA VAL A 105 -4.37 8.77 -11.31
C VAL A 105 -4.44 8.19 -12.72
N THR A 106 -4.93 8.97 -13.66
CA THR A 106 -4.86 8.64 -15.10
C THR A 106 -3.76 9.46 -15.74
N SER A 107 -2.96 8.83 -16.59
CA SER A 107 -1.91 9.52 -17.35
C SER A 107 -2.49 10.37 -18.48
N THR A 108 -1.68 11.22 -19.09
CA THR A 108 -2.03 11.89 -20.35
C THR A 108 -2.33 10.87 -21.44
N THR A 109 -3.28 11.20 -22.32
CA THR A 109 -3.49 10.43 -23.55
C THR A 109 -2.39 10.76 -24.55
N THR A 110 -1.62 9.76 -24.96
CA THR A 110 -0.56 9.89 -25.96
C THR A 110 -0.65 8.67 -26.87
N LEU A 111 -0.44 8.84 -28.18
CA LEU A 111 -0.62 7.75 -29.17
C LEU A 111 -1.96 6.99 -29.02
N SER A 112 -3.05 7.72 -28.81
CA SER A 112 -4.43 7.20 -28.64
C SER A 112 -4.67 6.27 -27.45
N HIS A 113 -3.82 6.24 -26.41
CA HIS A 113 -4.14 5.54 -25.17
C HIS A 113 -3.59 6.27 -23.94
N GLU A 114 -4.01 5.80 -22.77
CA GLU A 114 -3.61 6.28 -21.46
C GLU A 114 -3.53 5.10 -20.47
N HIS A 115 -2.94 5.34 -19.31
CA HIS A 115 -2.81 4.36 -18.26
C HIS A 115 -3.47 4.85 -16.98
N VAL A 116 -4.24 3.97 -16.34
CA VAL A 116 -4.65 4.14 -14.94
C VAL A 116 -3.51 3.63 -14.06
N VAL A 117 -3.01 4.48 -13.17
CA VAL A 117 -1.81 4.24 -12.35
C VAL A 117 -2.21 4.22 -10.88
N THR A 118 -2.07 3.05 -10.25
CA THR A 118 -2.22 2.87 -8.79
C THR A 118 -0.85 3.03 -8.13
N THR A 119 -0.71 4.05 -7.30
CA THR A 119 0.56 4.48 -6.70
C THR A 119 0.53 4.27 -5.20
N SER A 120 1.63 3.76 -4.65
CA SER A 120 1.80 3.55 -3.22
C SER A 120 3.24 3.79 -2.80
N CYS A 121 3.43 3.92 -1.48
CA CYS A 121 4.69 3.83 -0.77
C CYS A 121 4.57 2.56 0.10
#